data_AF-A0A938H0H1-F1
#
_entry.id   AF-A0A938H0H1-F1
#
_cell.length_a   1.000
_cell.length_b   1.000
_cell.length_c   1.000
_cell.angle_alpha   90.00
_cell.angle_beta   90.00
_cell.angle_gamma   90.00
#
_symmetry.space_group_name_H-M   'P 1'
#
loop_
_entity.id
_entity.type
_entity.pdbx_description
1 polymer ?
#
loop_
_entity_poly.entity_id
_entity_poly.type
_entity_poly.pdbx_seq_one_letter_code
_entity_poly.pdbx_strand_id
1 'polypeptide(L)'
;MNPIANPEYLNTVFEFIPEGKPGDFWVVTAYNPGGKPADPGDNLEGDARLLDEIHELKITRFRVIGLSADASHAEPGWGIACDENTAIGLGRRYKQQALFHFHAARIDLVDCRTHKRKALANPATRILDPRTLRHFSLFVGSPENGRRIDPIEYAGIGTRIGALFPGFTIQRAEGGFESRFEDTLVIHIATREPTKVVEAAHSIRSFLNQKGVGISHNGVYQRVRDWSDTELILEAFGLKNT
;
A
#
# COMPACT_ATOMS: atom_id res chain seq x y z
N MET A 1 4.17 30.77 -17.43
CA MET A 1 3.55 30.26 -16.19
C MET A 1 4.56 29.35 -15.51
N ASN A 2 5.11 29.73 -14.36
CA ASN A 2 5.95 28.79 -13.60
C ASN A 2 5.04 27.71 -13.02
N PRO A 3 5.27 26.42 -13.34
CA PRO A 3 4.46 25.36 -12.76
C PRO A 3 4.64 25.36 -11.24
N ILE A 4 3.52 25.13 -10.54
CA ILE A 4 3.52 24.80 -9.12
C ILE A 4 4.20 23.44 -9.01
N ALA A 5 5.52 23.48 -8.80
CA ALA A 5 6.36 22.34 -8.45
C ALA A 5 6.37 21.16 -9.46
N ASN A 6 7.13 20.11 -9.13
CA ASN A 6 7.27 18.88 -9.92
C ASN A 6 5.89 18.26 -10.23
N PRO A 7 5.54 17.96 -11.50
CA PRO A 7 4.25 17.37 -11.85
C PRO A 7 3.93 16.05 -11.13
N GLU A 8 4.95 15.31 -10.65
CA GLU A 8 4.76 14.07 -9.89
C GLU A 8 3.93 14.27 -8.61
N TYR A 9 4.03 15.45 -7.98
CA TYR A 9 3.25 15.75 -6.77
C TYR A 9 1.73 15.64 -6.98
N LEU A 10 1.26 15.82 -8.23
CA LEU A 10 -0.16 15.74 -8.57
C LEU A 10 -0.72 14.33 -8.50
N ASN A 11 0.12 13.30 -8.48
CA ASN A 11 -0.28 11.90 -8.40
C ASN A 11 -0.04 11.28 -7.03
N THR A 12 0.40 12.09 -6.06
CA THR A 12 0.68 11.62 -4.69
C THR A 12 -0.59 11.08 -4.01
N VAL A 13 -0.46 9.90 -3.41
CA VAL A 13 -1.41 9.34 -2.44
C VAL A 13 -0.74 9.29 -1.06
N PHE A 14 -1.54 9.24 0.00
CA PHE A 14 -1.08 9.40 1.37
C PHE A 14 -1.51 8.22 2.20
N GLU A 15 -0.56 7.49 2.77
CA GLU A 15 -0.85 6.43 3.73
C GLU A 15 -0.80 6.96 5.16
N PHE A 16 -1.94 6.87 5.87
CA PHE A 16 -2.07 7.16 7.29
C PHE A 16 -3.41 6.62 7.81
N ILE A 17 -3.54 6.48 9.13
CA ILE A 17 -4.81 6.14 9.77
C ILE A 17 -5.68 7.41 9.84
N PRO A 18 -6.84 7.52 9.16
CA PRO A 18 -7.62 8.76 9.12
C PRO A 18 -8.43 9.03 10.39
N GLU A 19 -8.70 8.00 11.20
CA GLU A 19 -9.49 8.13 12.42
C GLU A 19 -8.77 8.97 13.48
N GLY A 20 -9.51 9.88 14.12
CA GLY A 20 -8.99 10.77 15.17
C GLY A 20 -8.05 11.87 14.68
N LYS A 21 -7.94 12.08 13.36
CA LYS A 21 -7.10 13.14 12.80
C LYS A 21 -7.79 14.50 12.84
N PRO A 22 -7.00 15.58 12.98
CA PRO A 22 -7.50 16.94 12.78
C PRO A 22 -8.19 17.08 11.42
N GLY A 23 -9.30 17.84 11.35
CA GLY A 23 -9.98 18.13 10.08
C GLY A 23 -9.23 19.11 9.19
N ASP A 24 -8.18 19.75 9.72
CA ASP A 24 -7.27 20.66 9.03
C ASP A 24 -5.83 20.35 9.50
N PHE A 25 -4.95 20.03 8.56
CA PHE A 25 -3.55 19.71 8.83
C PHE A 25 -2.66 19.84 7.59
N TRP A 26 -1.35 19.91 7.83
CA TRP A 26 -0.31 19.97 6.80
C TRP A 26 0.51 18.69 6.78
N VAL A 27 0.90 18.22 5.60
CA VAL A 27 1.90 17.16 5.44
C VAL A 27 3.24 17.79 5.15
N VAL A 28 4.20 17.58 6.06
CA VAL A 28 5.57 18.09 5.97
C VAL A 28 6.56 16.94 6.00
N THR A 29 7.56 16.98 5.14
CA THR A 29 8.65 15.99 5.11
C THR A 29 10.01 16.69 5.14
N ALA A 30 11.01 15.96 5.63
CA ALA A 30 12.41 16.32 5.51
C ALA A 30 13.15 15.49 4.45
N TYR A 31 12.46 14.55 3.80
CA TYR A 31 13.05 13.69 2.79
C TYR A 31 13.29 14.45 1.48
N ASN A 32 14.30 14.00 0.74
CA ASN A 32 14.67 14.45 -0.60
C ASN A 32 14.69 16.00 -0.74
N PRO A 33 15.41 16.71 0.15
CA PRO A 33 15.41 18.17 0.21
C PRO A 33 15.73 18.80 -1.14
N GLY A 34 14.92 19.77 -1.56
CA GLY A 34 15.03 20.43 -2.85
C GLY A 34 14.42 19.62 -4.01
N GLY A 35 13.72 18.51 -3.74
CA GLY A 35 13.17 17.60 -4.74
C GLY A 35 14.24 16.74 -5.40
N LYS A 36 15.33 16.43 -4.68
CA LYS A 36 16.45 15.63 -5.16
C LYS A 36 16.63 14.42 -4.26
N PRO A 37 16.85 13.21 -4.80
CA PRO A 37 17.22 12.05 -4.01
C PRO A 37 18.41 12.38 -3.11
N ALA A 38 18.25 12.17 -1.81
CA ALA A 38 19.31 12.30 -0.81
C ALA A 38 19.70 10.93 -0.27
N ASP A 39 20.84 10.87 0.44
CA ASP A 39 21.27 9.64 1.10
C ASP A 39 20.23 9.19 2.14
N PRO A 40 19.98 7.87 2.29
CA PRO A 40 19.05 7.38 3.30
C PRO A 40 19.36 7.84 4.73
N GLY A 41 20.63 7.96 5.10
CA GLY A 41 21.07 8.46 6.40
C GLY A 41 20.72 9.93 6.61
N ASP A 42 20.97 10.78 5.61
CA ASP A 42 20.62 12.21 5.65
C ASP A 42 19.11 12.42 5.76
N ASN A 43 18.33 11.62 5.03
CA ASN A 43 16.87 11.65 5.09
C ASN A 43 16.35 11.26 6.49
N LEU A 44 16.90 10.20 7.09
CA LEU A 44 16.53 9.78 8.44
C LEU A 44 16.90 10.83 9.49
N GLU A 45 18.09 11.42 9.41
CA GLU A 45 18.52 12.48 10.32
C GLU A 45 17.64 13.74 10.15
N GLY A 46 17.27 14.07 8.90
CA GLY A 46 16.33 15.14 8.59
C GLY A 46 14.95 14.93 9.22
N ASP A 47 14.38 13.73 9.10
CA ASP A 47 13.06 13.40 9.65
C ASP A 47 13.08 13.40 11.19
N ALA A 48 14.18 12.96 11.81
CA ALA A 48 14.37 13.05 13.25
C ALA A 48 14.41 14.51 13.74
N ARG A 49 15.19 15.38 13.08
CA ARG A 49 15.24 16.82 13.42
C ARG A 49 13.88 17.50 13.23
N LEU A 50 13.17 17.17 12.16
CA LEU A 50 11.81 17.69 11.92
C LEU A 50 10.86 17.27 13.04
N LEU A 51 10.92 16.01 13.48
CA LEU A 51 10.12 15.52 14.58
C LEU A 51 10.42 16.27 15.89
N ASP A 52 11.69 16.47 16.23
CA ASP A 52 12.10 17.21 17.42
C ASP A 52 11.58 18.66 17.39
N GLU A 53 11.65 19.32 16.24
CA GLU A 53 11.13 20.67 16.08
C GLU A 53 9.59 20.73 16.21
N ILE A 54 8.87 19.77 15.63
CA ILE A 54 7.41 19.65 15.80
C ILE A 54 7.05 19.42 17.29
N HIS A 55 7.87 18.62 18.01
CA HIS A 55 7.73 18.42 19.45
C HIS A 55 7.90 19.71 20.24
N GLU A 56 8.94 20.49 19.95
CA GLU A 56 9.21 21.78 20.61
C GLU A 56 8.08 22.79 20.39
N LEU A 57 7.49 22.79 19.19
CA LEU A 57 6.32 23.61 18.85
C LEU A 57 5.01 23.13 19.51
N LYS A 58 5.01 21.96 20.17
CA LYS A 58 3.85 21.34 20.85
C LYS A 58 2.65 21.15 19.92
N ILE A 59 2.91 20.82 18.66
CA ILE A 59 1.89 20.63 17.64
C ILE A 59 1.39 19.17 17.66
N THR A 60 0.07 19.00 17.48
CA THR A 60 -0.52 17.67 17.26
C THR A 60 0.02 17.10 15.96
N ARG A 61 0.56 15.88 16.01
CA ARG A 61 1.23 15.25 14.87
C ARG A 61 0.86 13.79 14.70
N PHE A 62 1.08 13.28 13.50
CA PHE A 62 0.99 11.86 13.19
C PHE A 62 1.81 11.50 11.96
N ARG A 63 2.18 10.22 11.85
CA ARG A 63 2.93 9.75 10.69
C ARG A 63 2.06 9.74 9.44
N VAL A 64 2.62 10.22 8.33
CA VAL A 64 2.04 10.17 6.99
C VAL A 64 3.13 9.71 6.03
N ILE A 65 2.81 8.86 5.08
CA ILE A 65 3.72 8.48 3.99
C ILE A 65 3.13 9.01 2.68
N GLY A 66 3.86 9.88 2.00
CA GLY A 66 3.55 10.25 0.62
C GLY A 66 4.04 9.16 -0.32
N LEU A 67 3.18 8.69 -1.22
CA LEU A 67 3.45 7.59 -2.13
C LEU A 67 3.18 8.03 -3.57
N SER A 68 3.96 7.51 -4.52
CA SER A 68 3.51 7.45 -5.90
C SER A 68 2.30 6.51 -6.02
N ALA A 69 1.44 6.71 -7.03
CA ALA A 69 0.24 5.89 -7.21
C ALA A 69 0.55 4.39 -7.41
N ASP A 70 1.73 4.06 -7.92
CA ASP A 70 2.25 2.70 -8.09
C ASP A 70 3.12 2.21 -6.92
N ALA A 71 3.25 3.01 -5.85
CA ALA A 71 4.10 2.78 -4.68
C ALA A 71 5.59 2.56 -4.96
N SER A 72 6.09 2.87 -6.16
CA SER A 72 7.52 2.83 -6.50
C SER A 72 8.36 3.84 -5.72
N HIS A 73 7.73 4.94 -5.26
CA HIS A 73 8.34 5.96 -4.43
C HIS A 73 7.53 6.13 -3.15
N ALA A 74 8.23 6.19 -2.01
CA ALA A 74 7.65 6.41 -0.70
C ALA A 74 8.48 7.43 0.08
N GLU A 75 7.83 8.49 0.54
CA GLU A 75 8.43 9.55 1.34
C GLU A 75 7.70 9.66 2.68
N PRO A 76 8.33 9.14 3.75
CA PRO A 76 8.12 9.59 5.12
C PRO A 76 7.80 11.07 5.31
N GLY A 77 6.75 11.40 6.07
CA GLY A 77 6.45 12.76 6.51
C GLY A 77 5.56 12.79 7.76
N TRP A 78 5.13 13.98 8.16
CA TRP A 78 4.32 14.24 9.33
C TRP A 78 3.10 15.06 8.95
N GLY A 79 1.92 14.56 9.34
CA GLY A 79 0.69 15.34 9.39
C GLY A 79 0.70 16.19 10.65
N ILE A 80 0.59 17.52 10.55
CA ILE A 80 0.67 18.47 11.67
C ILE A 80 -0.50 19.47 11.64
N ALA A 81 -1.14 19.69 12.79
CA ALA A 81 -2.20 20.70 12.92
C ALA A 81 -1.63 22.05 13.35
N CYS A 82 -1.34 22.91 12.38
CA CYS A 82 -0.79 24.25 12.61
C CYS A 82 -1.28 25.25 11.55
N ASP A 83 -0.98 26.53 11.77
CA ASP A 83 -1.23 27.55 10.76
C ASP A 83 -0.26 27.44 9.55
N GLU A 84 -0.62 28.13 8.46
CA GLU A 84 0.16 28.14 7.22
C GLU A 84 1.59 28.66 7.39
N ASN A 85 1.80 29.71 8.20
CA ASN A 85 3.13 30.29 8.36
C ASN A 85 4.07 29.29 9.04
N THR A 86 3.56 28.58 10.04
CA THR A 86 4.29 27.51 10.72
C THR A 86 4.64 26.38 9.74
N ALA A 87 3.66 25.88 8.99
CA ALA A 87 3.87 24.79 8.03
C ALA A 87 4.87 25.17 6.92
N ILE A 88 4.66 26.32 6.25
CA ILE A 88 5.55 26.82 5.20
C ILE A 88 6.94 27.15 5.75
N GLY A 89 7.01 27.65 6.98
CA GLY A 89 8.27 27.86 7.69
C GLY A 89 9.08 26.58 7.83
N LEU A 90 8.45 25.50 8.31
CA LEU A 90 9.06 24.17 8.36
C LEU A 90 9.45 23.69 6.96
N GLY A 91 8.53 23.74 5.99
CA GLY A 91 8.81 23.34 4.61
C GLY A 91 10.04 24.03 4.03
N ARG A 92 10.20 25.34 4.24
CA ARG A 92 11.39 26.09 3.80
C ARG A 92 12.67 25.65 4.52
N ARG A 93 12.62 25.45 5.84
CA ARG A 93 13.78 24.99 6.63
C ARG A 93 14.29 23.63 6.16
N TYR A 94 13.37 22.71 5.86
CA TYR A 94 13.67 21.39 5.31
C TYR A 94 13.73 21.36 3.77
N LYS A 95 13.84 22.54 3.13
CA LYS A 95 14.06 22.72 1.68
C LYS A 95 13.00 22.06 0.79
N GLN A 96 11.78 21.90 1.29
CA GLN A 96 10.66 21.40 0.52
C GLN A 96 10.18 22.44 -0.48
N GLN A 97 9.89 21.99 -1.70
CA GLN A 97 9.39 22.87 -2.76
C GLN A 97 7.91 23.21 -2.56
N ALA A 98 7.14 22.26 -2.06
CA ALA A 98 5.73 22.39 -1.78
C ALA A 98 5.32 21.47 -0.62
N LEU A 99 4.17 21.77 -0.01
CA LEU A 99 3.54 20.96 1.04
C LEU A 99 2.10 20.62 0.65
N PHE A 100 1.53 19.60 1.27
CA PHE A 100 0.12 19.29 1.12
C PHE A 100 -0.67 19.83 2.31
N HIS A 101 -1.76 20.52 2.03
CA HIS A 101 -2.70 21.03 3.03
C HIS A 101 -4.03 20.29 2.90
N PHE A 102 -4.39 19.56 3.96
CA PHE A 102 -5.69 18.90 4.09
C PHE A 102 -6.61 19.83 4.86
N HIS A 103 -7.77 20.13 4.28
CA HIS A 103 -8.82 20.88 4.97
C HIS A 103 -10.19 20.42 4.47
N ALA A 104 -11.08 20.09 5.41
CA ALA A 104 -12.39 19.52 5.11
C ALA A 104 -12.27 18.31 4.15
N ALA A 105 -12.88 18.39 2.96
CA ALA A 105 -12.82 17.36 1.93
C ALA A 105 -11.92 17.76 0.74
N ARG A 106 -10.85 18.55 0.97
CA ARG A 106 -9.93 19.04 -0.06
C ARG A 106 -8.48 18.81 0.34
N ILE A 107 -7.63 18.58 -0.66
CA ILE A 107 -6.17 18.59 -0.53
C ILE A 107 -5.63 19.66 -1.49
N ASP A 108 -4.83 20.58 -0.98
CA ASP A 108 -4.08 21.54 -1.80
C ASP A 108 -2.59 21.22 -1.78
N LEU A 109 -1.95 21.32 -2.95
CA LEU A 109 -0.51 21.48 -3.05
C LEU A 109 -0.18 22.96 -2.91
N VAL A 110 0.66 23.32 -1.94
CA VAL A 110 1.03 24.70 -1.62
C VAL A 110 2.52 24.89 -1.83
N ASP A 111 2.90 25.80 -2.73
CA ASP A 111 4.31 26.11 -3.01
C ASP A 111 4.94 26.86 -1.83
N CYS A 112 6.03 26.32 -1.28
CA CYS A 112 6.70 26.88 -0.11
C CYS A 112 7.26 28.28 -0.35
N ARG A 113 7.57 28.66 -1.59
CA ARG A 113 8.22 29.95 -1.90
C ARG A 113 7.21 31.04 -2.18
N THR A 114 6.15 30.71 -2.92
CA THR A 114 5.18 31.67 -3.47
C THR A 114 3.83 31.63 -2.78
N HIS A 115 3.59 30.64 -1.90
CA HIS A 115 2.30 30.38 -1.25
C HIS A 115 1.16 30.09 -2.24
N LYS A 116 1.47 29.89 -3.53
CA LYS A 116 0.47 29.52 -4.55
C LYS A 116 -0.07 28.14 -4.26
N ARG A 117 -1.38 28.00 -4.42
CA ARG A 117 -2.13 26.78 -4.12
C ARG A 117 -2.65 26.15 -5.41
N LYS A 118 -2.62 24.83 -5.47
CA LYS A 118 -3.29 24.03 -6.49
C LYS A 118 -4.09 22.93 -5.82
N ALA A 119 -5.41 22.97 -5.97
CA ALA A 119 -6.27 21.90 -5.49
C ALA A 119 -5.97 20.60 -6.25
N LEU A 120 -5.89 19.49 -5.52
CA LEU A 120 -5.81 18.16 -6.09
C LEU A 120 -7.22 17.61 -6.33
N ALA A 121 -7.38 16.89 -7.45
CA ALA A 121 -8.61 16.17 -7.75
C ALA A 121 -8.77 14.94 -6.84
N ASN A 122 -10.02 14.58 -6.53
CA ASN A 122 -10.42 13.34 -5.84
C ASN A 122 -9.68 13.06 -4.52
N PRO A 123 -9.79 13.94 -3.51
CA PRO A 123 -9.06 13.79 -2.25
C PRO A 123 -9.40 12.50 -1.47
N ALA A 124 -10.64 12.01 -1.58
CA ALA A 124 -11.06 10.75 -0.96
C ALA A 124 -10.28 9.54 -1.51
N THR A 125 -9.91 9.54 -2.80
CA THR A 125 -9.16 8.42 -3.42
C THR A 125 -7.66 8.53 -3.19
N ARG A 126 -7.20 9.56 -2.46
CA ARG A 126 -5.78 9.79 -2.18
C ARG A 126 -5.39 9.38 -0.77
N ILE A 127 -6.31 8.89 0.05
CA ILE A 127 -6.01 8.43 1.40
C ILE A 127 -6.02 6.90 1.38
N LEU A 128 -4.86 6.32 1.68
CA LEU A 128 -4.68 4.90 1.89
C LEU A 128 -4.70 4.63 3.40
N ASP A 129 -5.77 4.05 3.91
CA ASP A 129 -5.77 3.58 5.30
C ASP A 129 -4.98 2.25 5.36
N PRO A 130 -3.88 2.14 6.12
CA PRO A 130 -3.15 0.87 6.24
C PRO A 130 -4.02 -0.25 6.84
N ARG A 131 -5.07 0.10 7.59
CA ARG A 131 -6.01 -0.87 8.17
C ARG A 131 -6.98 -1.46 7.14
N THR A 132 -7.00 -0.96 5.91
CA THR A 132 -7.78 -1.57 4.80
C THR A 132 -7.01 -2.66 4.07
N LEU A 133 -5.71 -2.82 4.33
CA LEU A 133 -4.98 -4.00 3.87
C LEU A 133 -5.60 -5.26 4.49
N ARG A 134 -5.74 -6.29 3.67
CA ARG A 134 -6.28 -7.59 4.05
C ARG A 134 -5.22 -8.63 3.76
N HIS A 135 -4.96 -9.49 4.74
CA HIS A 135 -4.06 -10.62 4.58
C HIS A 135 -4.83 -11.84 4.07
N PHE A 136 -4.30 -12.47 3.03
CA PHE A 136 -4.80 -13.70 2.44
C PHE A 136 -3.70 -14.75 2.40
N SER A 137 -4.12 -16.01 2.51
CA SER A 137 -3.25 -17.17 2.27
C SER A 137 -3.81 -18.01 1.13
N LEU A 138 -3.02 -18.21 0.07
CA LEU A 138 -3.33 -19.20 -0.97
C LEU A 138 -2.69 -20.54 -0.61
N PHE A 139 -3.41 -21.62 -0.82
CA PHE A 139 -2.95 -22.99 -0.61
C PHE A 139 -2.93 -23.71 -1.95
N VAL A 140 -1.71 -23.96 -2.43
CA VAL A 140 -1.46 -24.61 -3.72
C VAL A 140 -0.85 -25.98 -3.44
N GLY A 141 -1.67 -27.01 -3.47
CA GLY A 141 -1.21 -28.40 -3.34
C GLY A 141 -0.44 -28.84 -4.57
N SER A 142 0.04 -30.09 -4.56
CA SER A 142 0.73 -30.64 -5.71
C SER A 142 -0.23 -31.05 -6.84
N PRO A 143 0.12 -30.80 -8.11
CA PRO A 143 -0.62 -31.33 -9.26
C PRO A 143 -0.42 -32.86 -9.42
N GLU A 144 -1.52 -33.62 -9.31
CA GLU A 144 -1.62 -35.08 -9.55
C GLU A 144 -0.79 -36.00 -8.62
N ASN A 145 -1.48 -36.92 -7.94
CA ASN A 145 -0.89 -38.06 -7.21
C ASN A 145 0.18 -37.74 -6.15
N GLY A 146 0.26 -36.50 -5.65
CA GLY A 146 1.22 -36.12 -4.61
C GLY A 146 2.66 -36.08 -5.10
N ARG A 147 2.91 -35.80 -6.40
CA ARG A 147 4.27 -35.47 -6.86
C ARG A 147 4.78 -34.23 -6.15
N ARG A 148 6.05 -33.87 -6.28
CA ARG A 148 6.51 -32.58 -5.77
C ARG A 148 6.23 -31.47 -6.77
N ILE A 149 5.95 -30.27 -6.28
CA ILE A 149 5.93 -29.06 -7.11
C ILE A 149 7.37 -28.79 -7.54
N ASP A 150 7.61 -28.87 -8.85
CA ASP A 150 8.94 -28.77 -9.42
C ASP A 150 9.42 -27.30 -9.49
N PRO A 151 10.71 -27.04 -9.76
CA PRO A 151 11.24 -25.69 -9.83
C PRO A 151 10.62 -24.79 -10.91
N ILE A 152 10.20 -25.36 -12.05
CA ILE A 152 9.57 -24.61 -13.15
C ILE A 152 8.15 -24.18 -12.72
N GLU A 153 7.41 -25.09 -12.09
CA GLU A 153 6.10 -24.78 -11.53
C GLU A 153 6.19 -23.73 -10.42
N TYR A 154 7.15 -23.88 -9.51
CA TYR A 154 7.40 -22.90 -8.45
C TYR A 154 7.68 -21.51 -9.02
N ALA A 155 8.55 -21.41 -10.03
CA ALA A 155 8.84 -20.15 -10.72
C ALA A 155 7.61 -19.61 -11.46
N GLY A 156 6.84 -20.47 -12.12
CA GLY A 156 5.61 -20.09 -12.83
C GLY A 156 4.52 -19.54 -11.90
N ILE A 157 4.37 -20.12 -10.71
CA ILE A 157 3.50 -19.60 -9.65
C ILE A 157 3.99 -18.23 -9.20
N GLY A 158 5.29 -18.08 -8.93
CA GLY A 158 5.91 -16.81 -8.53
C GLY A 158 5.66 -15.70 -9.55
N THR A 159 5.85 -15.97 -10.85
CA THR A 159 5.60 -15.01 -11.94
C THR A 159 4.14 -14.56 -11.98
N ARG A 160 3.19 -15.47 -11.80
CA ARG A 160 1.75 -15.15 -11.82
C ARG A 160 1.32 -14.30 -10.63
N ILE A 161 1.84 -14.60 -9.44
CA ILE A 161 1.58 -13.76 -8.26
C ILE A 161 2.25 -12.40 -8.41
N GLY A 162 3.51 -12.36 -8.86
CA GLY A 162 4.26 -11.11 -9.07
C GLY A 162 3.68 -10.19 -10.14
N ALA A 163 2.91 -10.73 -11.10
CA ALA A 163 2.18 -9.93 -12.07
C ALA A 163 1.01 -9.14 -11.46
N LEU A 164 0.48 -9.59 -10.32
CA LEU A 164 -0.69 -9.00 -9.66
C LEU A 164 -0.35 -8.25 -8.38
N PHE A 165 0.72 -8.66 -7.69
CA PHE A 165 1.09 -8.13 -6.38
C PHE A 165 2.56 -7.72 -6.34
N PRO A 166 2.87 -6.49 -5.89
CA PRO A 166 4.26 -6.03 -5.76
C PRO A 166 5.02 -6.73 -4.63
N GLY A 167 4.33 -7.38 -3.69
CA GLY A 167 4.94 -8.11 -2.57
C GLY A 167 4.11 -9.30 -2.14
N PHE A 168 4.79 -10.42 -1.88
CA PHE A 168 4.21 -11.66 -1.38
C PHE A 168 5.31 -12.54 -0.78
N THR A 169 4.92 -13.60 -0.07
CA THR A 169 5.86 -14.62 0.43
C THR A 169 5.34 -16.00 0.09
N ILE A 170 6.24 -16.89 -0.37
CA ILE A 170 5.92 -18.28 -0.63
C ILE A 170 6.64 -19.15 0.41
N GLN A 171 5.88 -19.98 1.11
CA GLN A 171 6.38 -20.97 2.04
C GLN A 171 6.08 -22.38 1.52
N ARG A 172 7.06 -23.30 1.65
CA ARG A 172 6.83 -24.73 1.46
C ARG A 172 6.24 -25.35 2.72
N ALA A 173 5.22 -26.17 2.56
CA ALA A 173 4.50 -26.86 3.62
C ALA A 173 4.07 -28.25 3.15
N GLU A 174 3.53 -29.04 4.07
CA GLU A 174 2.81 -30.29 3.77
C GLU A 174 1.33 -30.09 4.08
N GLY A 175 0.47 -30.52 3.16
CA GLY A 175 -0.99 -30.45 3.28
C GLY A 175 -1.61 -31.83 3.24
N GLY A 176 -2.71 -32.03 3.97
CA GLY A 176 -3.51 -33.25 3.88
C GLY A 176 -4.63 -33.10 2.86
N PHE A 177 -4.73 -34.02 1.90
CA PHE A 177 -5.86 -34.10 0.95
C PHE A 177 -6.25 -35.56 0.71
N GLU A 178 -7.54 -35.88 0.84
CA GLU A 178 -8.08 -37.25 0.66
C GLU A 178 -7.29 -38.35 1.41
N SER A 179 -6.93 -38.06 2.67
CA SER A 179 -6.12 -38.95 3.54
C SER A 179 -4.67 -39.18 3.10
N ARG A 180 -4.14 -38.33 2.21
CA ARG A 180 -2.74 -38.33 1.80
C ARG A 180 -2.08 -37.00 2.17
N PHE A 181 -0.79 -37.04 2.49
CA PHE A 181 0.02 -35.85 2.59
C PHE A 181 0.59 -35.49 1.22
N GLU A 182 0.57 -34.21 0.87
CA GLU A 182 1.10 -33.68 -0.37
C GLU A 182 1.93 -32.42 -0.13
N ASP A 183 2.95 -32.22 -0.96
CA ASP A 183 3.68 -30.96 -1.04
C ASP A 183 2.69 -29.82 -1.30
N THR A 184 2.75 -28.79 -0.49
CA THR A 184 1.87 -27.61 -0.58
C THR A 184 2.70 -26.34 -0.52
N LEU A 185 2.34 -25.35 -1.33
CA LEU A 185 2.81 -23.97 -1.16
C LEU A 185 1.74 -23.16 -0.44
N VAL A 186 2.16 -22.42 0.58
CA VAL A 186 1.35 -21.40 1.23
C VAL A 186 1.88 -20.05 0.78
N ILE A 187 1.02 -19.26 0.13
CA ILE A 187 1.39 -17.94 -0.42
C ILE A 187 0.68 -16.88 0.39
N HIS A 188 1.44 -16.00 1.03
CA HIS A 188 0.94 -14.90 1.84
C HIS A 188 0.91 -13.62 1.03
N ILE A 189 -0.26 -12.97 0.99
CA ILE A 189 -0.50 -11.75 0.21
C ILE A 189 -1.23 -10.74 1.11
N ALA A 190 -0.73 -9.51 1.17
CA ALA A 190 -1.42 -8.39 1.80
C ALA A 190 -1.86 -7.42 0.71
N THR A 191 -3.17 -7.20 0.57
CA THR A 191 -3.71 -6.35 -0.52
C THR A 191 -5.00 -5.65 -0.13
N ARG A 192 -5.30 -4.54 -0.82
CA ARG A 192 -6.59 -3.84 -0.79
C ARG A 192 -7.53 -4.30 -1.90
N GLU A 193 -7.03 -5.12 -2.83
CA GLU A 193 -7.75 -5.59 -4.02
C GLU A 193 -8.01 -7.10 -3.90
N PRO A 194 -9.03 -7.52 -3.13
CA PRO A 194 -9.28 -8.94 -2.87
C PRO A 194 -9.70 -9.72 -4.12
N THR A 195 -10.28 -9.05 -5.12
CA THR A 195 -10.59 -9.62 -6.44
C THR A 195 -9.35 -10.20 -7.12
N LYS A 196 -8.20 -9.52 -7.06
CA LYS A 196 -6.93 -10.00 -7.61
C LYS A 196 -6.44 -11.29 -6.94
N VAL A 197 -6.82 -11.54 -5.68
CA VAL A 197 -6.44 -12.79 -4.97
C VAL A 197 -7.18 -13.98 -5.56
N VAL A 198 -8.46 -13.79 -5.90
CA VAL A 198 -9.27 -14.80 -6.58
C VAL A 198 -8.76 -15.03 -8.00
N GLU A 199 -8.41 -13.95 -8.72
CA GLU A 199 -7.76 -14.02 -10.05
C GLU A 199 -6.46 -14.82 -10.00
N ALA A 200 -5.59 -14.54 -9.04
CA ALA A 200 -4.35 -15.29 -8.81
C ALA A 200 -4.61 -16.78 -8.61
N ALA A 201 -5.61 -17.13 -7.79
CA ALA A 201 -5.97 -18.51 -7.54
C ALA A 201 -6.48 -19.21 -8.82
N HIS A 202 -7.31 -18.56 -9.64
CA HIS A 202 -7.73 -19.11 -10.94
C HIS A 202 -6.54 -19.29 -11.89
N SER A 203 -5.64 -18.31 -11.95
CA SER A 203 -4.45 -18.32 -12.81
C SER A 203 -3.51 -19.47 -12.45
N ILE A 204 -3.25 -19.68 -11.16
CA ILE A 204 -2.44 -20.80 -10.66
C ILE A 204 -3.14 -22.14 -10.92
N ARG A 205 -4.43 -22.24 -10.58
CA ARG A 205 -5.23 -23.45 -10.80
C ARG A 205 -5.17 -23.90 -12.26
N SER A 206 -5.37 -22.97 -13.19
CA SER A 206 -5.32 -23.22 -14.63
C SER A 206 -3.91 -23.65 -15.06
N PHE A 207 -2.87 -22.94 -14.58
CA PHE A 207 -1.48 -23.23 -14.91
C PHE A 207 -1.03 -24.62 -14.47
N LEU A 208 -1.44 -25.06 -13.28
CA LEU A 208 -1.10 -26.38 -12.74
C LEU A 208 -2.12 -27.47 -13.12
N ASN A 209 -3.13 -27.13 -13.94
CA ASN A 209 -4.25 -28.01 -14.29
C ASN A 209 -4.92 -28.67 -13.06
N GLN A 210 -5.15 -27.90 -12.01
CA GLN A 210 -5.69 -28.40 -10.74
C GLN A 210 -7.22 -28.24 -10.65
N LYS A 211 -7.84 -29.14 -9.88
CA LYS A 211 -9.28 -29.04 -9.55
C LYS A 211 -9.58 -27.80 -8.72
N GLY A 212 -8.62 -27.30 -7.95
CA GLY A 212 -8.77 -26.03 -7.26
C GLY A 212 -7.57 -25.60 -6.43
N VAL A 213 -7.59 -24.33 -6.06
CA VAL A 213 -6.62 -23.67 -5.17
C VAL A 213 -7.37 -23.14 -3.95
N GLY A 214 -6.83 -23.34 -2.76
CA GLY A 214 -7.42 -22.83 -1.53
C GLY A 214 -7.12 -21.36 -1.32
N ILE A 215 -8.07 -20.61 -0.76
CA ILE A 215 -7.89 -19.25 -0.26
C ILE A 215 -8.39 -19.21 1.18
N SER A 216 -7.62 -18.64 2.09
CA SER A 216 -8.04 -18.34 3.46
C SER A 216 -7.96 -16.85 3.75
N HIS A 217 -8.99 -16.34 4.42
CA HIS A 217 -9.07 -14.99 4.96
C HIS A 217 -9.85 -15.00 6.28
N ASN A 218 -9.29 -14.41 7.33
CA ASN A 218 -9.94 -14.29 8.65
C ASN A 218 -10.56 -15.60 9.18
N GLY A 219 -9.87 -16.73 8.99
CA GLY A 219 -10.32 -18.05 9.45
C GLY A 219 -11.37 -18.72 8.57
N VAL A 220 -11.85 -18.05 7.52
CA VAL A 220 -12.73 -18.65 6.50
C VAL A 220 -11.88 -19.19 5.36
N TYR A 221 -12.15 -20.41 4.94
CA TYR A 221 -11.47 -21.08 3.83
C TYR A 221 -12.45 -21.32 2.67
N GLN A 222 -12.02 -20.96 1.46
CA GLN A 222 -12.74 -21.25 0.21
C GLN A 222 -11.80 -21.97 -0.76
N ARG A 223 -12.37 -22.83 -1.63
CA ARG A 223 -11.61 -23.50 -2.69
C ARG A 223 -12.08 -22.97 -4.04
N VAL A 224 -11.18 -22.31 -4.76
CA VAL A 224 -11.41 -21.79 -6.11
C VAL A 224 -11.33 -22.93 -7.11
N ARG A 225 -12.41 -23.12 -7.87
CA ARG A 225 -12.57 -24.10 -8.95
C ARG A 225 -12.77 -23.39 -10.29
N ASP A 226 -12.97 -24.12 -11.37
CA ASP A 226 -13.31 -23.56 -12.70
C ASP A 226 -14.58 -22.73 -12.68
N TRP A 227 -15.60 -23.23 -12.00
CA TRP A 227 -16.91 -22.59 -11.92
C TRP A 227 -17.05 -21.61 -10.74
N SER A 228 -16.00 -21.41 -9.95
CA SER A 228 -16.07 -20.51 -8.79
C SER A 228 -16.35 -19.08 -9.24
N ASP A 229 -17.35 -18.47 -8.59
CA ASP A 229 -17.69 -17.07 -8.79
C ASP A 229 -16.91 -16.19 -7.80
N THR A 230 -16.28 -15.13 -8.31
CA THR A 230 -15.47 -14.21 -7.51
C THR A 230 -16.30 -13.50 -6.46
N GLU A 231 -17.51 -13.03 -6.79
CA GLU A 231 -18.34 -12.28 -5.85
C GLU A 231 -18.80 -13.17 -4.69
N LEU A 232 -19.19 -14.41 -4.97
CA LEU A 232 -19.59 -15.36 -3.92
C LEU A 232 -18.42 -15.72 -3.00
N ILE A 233 -17.20 -15.87 -3.52
CA ILE A 233 -16.02 -16.10 -2.70
C ILE A 233 -15.76 -14.91 -1.78
N LEU A 234 -15.82 -13.69 -2.31
CA LEU A 234 -15.58 -12.48 -1.53
C LEU A 234 -16.69 -12.25 -0.50
N GLU A 235 -17.95 -12.54 -0.82
CA GLU A 235 -19.06 -12.50 0.13
C GLU A 235 -18.84 -13.48 1.28
N ALA A 236 -18.37 -14.70 1.01
CA ALA A 236 -18.04 -15.67 2.06
C ALA A 236 -16.93 -15.16 3.01
N PHE A 237 -16.06 -14.28 2.54
CA PHE A 237 -15.03 -13.61 3.35
C PHE A 237 -15.53 -12.33 4.06
N GLY A 238 -16.80 -11.96 3.89
CA GLY A 238 -17.34 -10.70 4.41
C GLY A 238 -16.83 -9.47 3.67
N LEU A 239 -16.32 -9.65 2.45
CA LEU A 239 -15.78 -8.59 1.59
C LEU A 239 -16.79 -8.34 0.47
N LYS A 240 -17.80 -7.52 0.71
CA LYS A 240 -18.68 -7.06 -0.39
C LYS A 240 -17.97 -5.96 -1.17
N ASN A 241 -18.17 -5.93 -2.48
CA ASN A 241 -17.85 -4.76 -3.30
C ASN A 241 -18.72 -3.59 -2.77
N THR A 242 -18.14 -2.73 -1.93
CA THR A 242 -18.68 -1.40 -1.63
C THR A 242 -18.19 -0.40 -2.65
#